data_AF-A0A146LW82-F1
#
_entry.id   AF-A0A146LW82-F1
#
_cell.length_a   1.000
_cell.length_b   1.000
_cell.length_c   1.000
_cell.angle_alpha   90.00
_cell.angle_beta   90.00
_cell.angle_gamma   90.00
#
_symmetry.space_group_name_H-M   'P 1'
#
loop_
_entity.id
_entity.type
_entity.pdbx_description
1 polymer ?
#
loop_
_entity_poly.entity_id
_entity_poly.type
_entity_poly.pdbx_seq_one_letter_code
_entity_poly.pdbx_strand_id
1 'polypeptide(L)'
;MVLPALFPSGNGRGCADLQLSCASVAVFLSWFNLLLNLQRFDLVGIYVVMFLEILQTLIKVLVLFSILIIAFGLSFYILLSNADHMAFSTVGLSLLRTFSMMLGEIDFLGTYVQPLFPETYSEREKDPPIIPLPFTTYFILGLFMVLMPILLMNLLIGLAVGDIESVRRNAQLKRLAMQVVLHTELERKVPTVLLEKVHKTELIVYPNENKCKMGFIDQLLRMWLCNPFSEEGLEMVLENNEDYVSEEITKMKNRLKEISKCMDSQSQLLKLIVQKMEIKTEADEVDEGVSPKDLKAVTGSGTKWTSPRVRNKLRSALSFSKNAPPR
;
A
#
# COMPACT_ATOMS: atom_id res chain seq x y z
N MET A 1 -17.24 -8.51 -32.68
CA MET A 1 -16.91 -8.47 -34.12
C MET A 1 -15.76 -7.46 -34.31
N VAL A 2 -14.56 -7.75 -33.80
CA VAL A 2 -13.37 -6.85 -33.84
C VAL A 2 -12.08 -7.67 -33.97
N LEU A 3 -12.10 -8.71 -34.82
CA LEU A 3 -10.96 -9.63 -34.98
C LEU A 3 -10.54 -9.98 -36.43
N PRO A 4 -10.89 -9.21 -37.50
CA PRO A 4 -10.30 -9.45 -38.82
C PRO A 4 -9.29 -8.37 -39.29
N ALA A 5 -8.76 -7.50 -38.42
CA ALA A 5 -7.78 -6.47 -38.82
C ALA A 5 -6.30 -6.85 -38.60
N LEU A 6 -6.02 -8.00 -37.99
CA LEU A 6 -4.64 -8.44 -37.66
C LEU A 6 -3.95 -9.29 -38.74
N PHE A 7 -4.62 -9.59 -39.85
CA PHE A 7 -4.04 -10.39 -40.93
C PHE A 7 -4.38 -9.82 -42.31
N PRO A 8 -3.51 -8.97 -42.88
CA PRO A 8 -3.60 -8.66 -44.30
C PRO A 8 -3.10 -9.87 -45.09
N SER A 9 -4.03 -10.58 -45.72
CA SER A 9 -3.75 -11.59 -46.76
C SER A 9 -3.02 -10.93 -47.94
N GLY A 10 -1.70 -11.04 -47.90
CA GLY A 10 -0.77 -10.70 -48.98
C GLY A 10 0.58 -11.27 -48.59
N ASN A 11 0.99 -12.34 -49.27
CA ASN A 11 1.90 -13.42 -48.85
C ASN A 11 3.37 -13.03 -48.51
N GLY A 12 3.65 -11.77 -48.22
CA GLY A 12 4.92 -11.25 -47.70
C GLY A 12 4.79 -10.03 -46.77
N ARG A 13 3.70 -9.23 -46.88
CA ARG A 13 3.49 -8.05 -46.01
C ARG A 13 2.89 -8.41 -44.66
N GLY A 14 1.88 -9.30 -44.60
CA GLY A 14 1.30 -9.72 -43.33
C GLY A 14 2.28 -10.45 -42.41
N CYS A 15 3.24 -11.20 -42.99
CA CYS A 15 4.32 -11.84 -42.23
C CYS A 15 5.29 -10.79 -41.66
N ALA A 16 5.63 -9.76 -42.45
CA ALA A 16 6.50 -8.67 -41.99
C ALA A 16 5.83 -7.81 -40.90
N ASP A 17 4.52 -7.53 -41.02
CA ASP A 17 3.75 -6.76 -40.04
C ASP A 17 3.60 -7.53 -38.71
N LEU A 18 3.36 -8.85 -38.79
CA LEU A 18 3.35 -9.72 -37.62
C LEU A 18 4.74 -9.81 -36.99
N GLN A 19 5.79 -9.95 -37.79
CA GLN A 19 7.17 -9.97 -37.30
C GLN A 19 7.52 -8.67 -36.59
N LEU A 20 7.13 -7.51 -37.13
CA LEU A 20 7.37 -6.21 -36.51
C LEU A 20 6.61 -6.07 -35.19
N SER A 21 5.36 -6.51 -35.15
CA SER A 21 4.53 -6.52 -33.93
C SER A 21 5.11 -7.45 -32.85
N CYS A 22 5.57 -8.64 -33.23
CA CYS A 22 6.23 -9.56 -32.32
C CYS A 22 7.59 -9.02 -31.85
N ALA A 23 8.36 -8.38 -32.73
CA ALA A 23 9.66 -7.79 -32.41
C ALA A 23 9.52 -6.62 -31.42
N SER A 24 8.53 -5.75 -31.58
CA SER A 24 8.29 -4.64 -30.66
C SER A 24 7.93 -5.14 -29.25
N VAL A 25 7.05 -6.15 -29.16
CA VAL A 25 6.69 -6.80 -27.89
C VAL A 25 7.90 -7.51 -27.27
N ALA A 26 8.70 -8.21 -28.08
CA ALA A 26 9.90 -8.91 -27.59
C ALA A 26 10.96 -7.94 -27.04
N VAL A 27 11.17 -6.79 -27.70
CA VAL A 27 12.08 -5.75 -27.20
C VAL A 27 11.54 -5.17 -25.90
N PHE A 28 10.25 -4.83 -25.82
CA PHE A 28 9.65 -4.32 -24.59
C PHE A 28 9.76 -5.31 -23.42
N LEU A 29 9.40 -6.57 -23.63
CA LEU A 29 9.47 -7.61 -22.61
C LEU A 29 10.91 -7.94 -22.21
N SER A 30 11.89 -7.85 -23.10
CA SER A 30 13.29 -8.10 -22.75
C SER A 30 13.86 -7.02 -21.83
N TRP A 31 13.57 -5.74 -22.09
CA TRP A 31 13.92 -4.64 -21.18
C TRP A 31 13.15 -4.70 -19.86
N PHE A 32 11.87 -5.08 -19.88
CA PHE A 32 11.11 -5.28 -18.65
C PHE A 32 11.67 -6.45 -17.83
N ASN A 33 12.04 -7.56 -18.46
CA ASN A 33 12.70 -8.68 -17.80
C ASN A 33 14.09 -8.28 -17.26
N LEU A 34 14.83 -7.43 -17.97
CA LEU A 34 16.06 -6.85 -17.45
C LEU A 34 15.79 -6.07 -16.14
N LEU A 35 14.75 -5.24 -16.09
CA LEU A 35 14.32 -4.55 -14.87
C LEU A 35 14.02 -5.54 -13.73
N LEU A 36 13.33 -6.65 -14.00
CA LEU A 36 13.09 -7.70 -12.99
C LEU A 36 14.39 -8.38 -12.53
N ASN A 37 15.36 -8.60 -13.41
CA ASN A 37 16.66 -9.15 -13.02
C ASN A 37 17.47 -8.16 -12.16
N LEU A 38 17.26 -6.85 -12.35
CA LEU A 38 17.88 -5.82 -11.51
C LEU A 38 17.38 -5.85 -10.05
N GLN A 39 16.28 -6.53 -9.76
CA GLN A 39 15.76 -6.75 -8.41
C GLN A 39 16.78 -7.41 -7.46
N ARG A 40 17.75 -8.16 -8.01
CA ARG A 40 18.74 -8.92 -7.25
C ARG A 40 19.95 -8.10 -6.80
N PHE A 41 20.12 -6.88 -7.28
CA PHE A 41 21.24 -6.01 -6.88
C PHE A 41 20.86 -5.12 -5.70
N ASP A 42 21.79 -4.85 -4.79
CA ASP A 42 21.48 -4.16 -3.53
C ASP A 42 21.04 -2.70 -3.72
N LEU A 43 21.69 -1.97 -4.64
CA LEU A 43 21.44 -0.56 -4.89
C LEU A 43 20.14 -0.30 -5.65
N VAL A 44 19.94 -1.02 -6.75
CA VAL A 44 18.80 -0.81 -7.66
C VAL A 44 17.60 -1.67 -7.25
N GLY A 45 17.84 -2.81 -6.62
CA GLY A 45 16.82 -3.82 -6.34
C GLY A 45 15.73 -3.32 -5.40
N ILE A 46 16.06 -2.52 -4.38
CA ILE A 46 15.04 -1.95 -3.48
C ILE A 46 14.03 -1.08 -4.23
N TYR A 47 14.50 -0.23 -5.15
CA TYR A 47 13.63 0.62 -5.98
C TYR A 47 12.78 -0.20 -6.93
N VAL A 48 13.34 -1.26 -7.52
CA VAL A 48 12.59 -2.20 -8.37
C VAL A 48 11.49 -2.92 -7.58
N VAL A 49 11.78 -3.42 -6.38
CA VAL A 49 10.77 -4.08 -5.53
C VAL A 49 9.65 -3.10 -5.16
N MET A 50 10.00 -1.91 -4.68
CA MET A 50 9.00 -0.88 -4.33
C MET A 50 8.16 -0.49 -5.56
N PHE A 51 8.77 -0.30 -6.73
CA PHE A 51 8.06 0.01 -7.97
C PHE A 51 7.04 -1.08 -8.33
N LEU A 52 7.42 -2.36 -8.26
CA LEU A 52 6.51 -3.46 -8.57
C LEU A 52 5.37 -3.58 -7.55
N GLU A 53 5.63 -3.31 -6.26
CA GLU A 53 4.60 -3.29 -5.23
C GLU A 53 3.61 -2.15 -5.42
N ILE A 54 4.10 -0.93 -5.70
CA ILE A 54 3.25 0.22 -6.04
C ILE A 54 2.48 -0.04 -7.34
N LEU A 55 3.10 -0.64 -8.36
CA LEU A 55 2.40 -1.02 -9.59
C LEU A 55 1.25 -1.99 -9.29
N GLN A 56 1.46 -2.96 -8.39
CA GLN A 56 0.43 -3.89 -7.99
C GLN A 56 -0.72 -3.21 -7.21
N THR A 57 -0.43 -2.26 -6.33
CA THR A 57 -1.46 -1.48 -5.63
C THR A 57 -2.24 -0.62 -6.61
N LEU A 58 -1.56 0.08 -7.54
CA LEU A 58 -2.20 0.87 -8.59
C LEU A 58 -3.12 0.02 -9.47
N ILE A 59 -2.70 -1.16 -9.90
CA ILE A 59 -3.56 -2.08 -10.70
C ILE A 59 -4.82 -2.46 -9.92
N LYS A 60 -4.69 -2.82 -8.63
CA LYS A 60 -5.86 -3.18 -7.79
C LYS A 60 -6.87 -2.04 -7.69
N VAL A 61 -6.37 -0.81 -7.48
CA VAL A 61 -7.20 0.38 -7.35
C VAL A 61 -7.84 0.75 -8.70
N LEU A 62 -7.09 0.66 -9.79
CA LEU A 62 -7.59 0.91 -11.14
C LEU A 62 -8.70 -0.07 -11.53
N VAL A 63 -8.58 -1.35 -11.16
CA VAL A 63 -9.65 -2.34 -11.37
C VAL A 63 -10.92 -1.96 -10.60
N LEU A 64 -10.81 -1.48 -9.36
CA LEU A 64 -11.95 -0.99 -8.57
C LEU A 64 -12.66 0.18 -9.29
N PHE A 65 -11.88 1.15 -9.79
CA PHE A 65 -12.41 2.34 -10.45
C PHE A 65 -12.72 2.14 -11.95
N SER A 66 -12.47 0.96 -12.50
CA SER A 66 -12.78 0.64 -13.90
C SER A 66 -14.26 0.82 -14.25
N ILE A 67 -15.15 0.63 -13.28
CA ILE A 67 -16.60 0.87 -13.44
C ILE A 67 -16.87 2.32 -13.83
N LEU A 68 -16.17 3.29 -13.22
CA LEU A 68 -16.31 4.70 -13.55
C LEU A 68 -15.74 4.99 -14.96
N ILE A 69 -14.60 4.40 -15.32
CA ILE A 69 -14.00 4.56 -16.65
C ILE A 69 -14.96 4.05 -17.73
N ILE A 70 -15.60 2.90 -17.48
CA ILE A 70 -16.60 2.32 -18.38
C ILE A 70 -17.84 3.21 -18.47
N ALA A 71 -18.35 3.70 -17.34
CA ALA A 71 -19.54 4.56 -17.31
C ALA A 71 -19.32 5.86 -18.10
N PHE A 72 -18.23 6.57 -17.82
CA PHE A 72 -17.91 7.82 -18.54
C PHE A 72 -17.54 7.57 -20.00
N GLY A 73 -16.80 6.51 -20.31
CA GLY A 73 -16.44 6.18 -21.69
C GLY A 73 -17.64 5.77 -22.55
N LEU A 74 -18.61 5.04 -21.99
CA LEU A 74 -19.87 4.77 -22.70
C LEU A 74 -20.74 6.02 -22.83
N SER A 75 -20.74 6.88 -21.80
CA SER A 75 -21.45 8.15 -21.87
C SER A 75 -20.88 9.06 -22.97
N PHE A 76 -19.56 9.25 -23.01
CA PHE A 76 -18.92 10.04 -24.06
C PHE A 76 -19.07 9.42 -25.43
N TYR A 77 -19.06 8.09 -25.54
CA TYR A 77 -19.39 7.41 -26.79
C TYR A 77 -20.78 7.83 -27.29
N ILE A 78 -21.82 7.77 -26.46
CA ILE A 78 -23.19 8.13 -26.87
C ILE A 78 -23.32 9.63 -27.19
N LEU A 79 -22.65 10.50 -26.43
CA LEU A 79 -22.77 11.96 -26.59
C LEU A 79 -21.94 12.51 -27.76
N LEU A 80 -20.78 11.91 -28.05
CA LEU A 80 -19.81 12.41 -29.04
C LEU A 80 -19.63 11.50 -30.26
N SER A 81 -20.22 10.30 -30.33
CA SER A 81 -20.12 9.44 -31.54
C SER A 81 -20.69 10.11 -32.78
N ASN A 82 -21.71 10.95 -32.60
CA ASN A 82 -22.42 11.62 -33.70
C ASN A 82 -21.70 12.91 -34.16
N ALA A 83 -20.70 13.39 -33.42
CA ALA A 83 -19.93 14.58 -33.74
C ALA A 83 -18.68 14.27 -34.60
N ASP A 84 -18.67 13.11 -35.28
CA ASP A 84 -17.61 12.59 -36.15
C ASP A 84 -16.17 12.64 -35.59
N HIS A 85 -16.05 12.67 -34.26
CA HIS A 85 -14.76 12.64 -33.60
C HIS A 85 -14.16 11.23 -33.68
N MET A 86 -13.05 11.11 -34.40
CA MET A 86 -12.31 9.85 -34.57
C MET A 86 -12.07 9.13 -33.24
N ALA A 87 -11.79 9.88 -32.16
CA ALA A 87 -11.52 9.34 -30.82
C ALA A 87 -12.73 8.70 -30.10
N PHE A 88 -13.97 8.98 -30.53
CA PHE A 88 -15.20 8.44 -29.94
C PHE A 88 -16.01 7.59 -30.94
N SER A 89 -15.42 7.23 -32.08
CA SER A 89 -16.07 6.44 -33.14
C SER A 89 -16.41 5.00 -32.73
N THR A 90 -15.60 4.41 -31.85
CA THR A 90 -15.79 3.04 -31.36
C THR A 90 -15.76 3.00 -29.84
N VAL A 91 -16.49 2.05 -29.25
CA VAL A 91 -16.54 1.88 -27.78
C VAL A 91 -15.14 1.69 -27.19
N GLY A 92 -14.28 0.87 -27.82
CA GLY A 92 -12.92 0.63 -27.34
C GLY A 92 -12.05 1.89 -27.39
N LEU A 93 -12.16 2.69 -28.44
CA LEU A 93 -11.40 3.93 -28.58
C LEU A 93 -11.91 5.01 -27.62
N SER A 94 -13.21 5.07 -27.38
CA SER A 94 -13.81 5.95 -26.37
C SER A 94 -13.31 5.61 -24.96
N LEU A 95 -13.24 4.33 -24.61
CA LEU A 95 -12.69 3.87 -23.33
C LEU A 95 -11.21 4.21 -23.20
N LEU A 96 -10.41 3.99 -24.25
CA LEU A 96 -8.99 4.35 -24.27
C LEU A 96 -8.78 5.85 -24.16
N ARG A 97 -9.61 6.65 -24.85
CA ARG A 97 -9.60 8.11 -24.76
C ARG A 97 -9.96 8.58 -23.36
N THR A 98 -11.01 8.01 -22.74
CA THR A 98 -11.41 8.31 -21.36
C THR A 98 -10.32 7.95 -20.36
N PHE A 99 -9.62 6.83 -20.58
CA PHE A 99 -8.47 6.43 -19.78
C PHE A 99 -7.29 7.41 -19.93
N SER A 100 -6.99 7.87 -21.15
CA SER A 100 -5.98 8.91 -21.38
C SER A 100 -6.37 10.25 -20.73
N MET A 101 -7.65 10.65 -20.81
CA MET A 101 -8.16 11.86 -20.17
C MET A 101 -8.09 11.82 -18.64
N MET A 102 -8.06 10.62 -18.03
CA MET A 102 -7.84 10.45 -16.59
C MET A 102 -6.48 11.04 -16.16
N LEU A 103 -5.47 10.99 -17.03
CA LEU A 103 -4.13 11.54 -16.78
C LEU A 103 -4.10 13.08 -16.69
N GLY A 104 -5.24 13.74 -16.94
CA GLY A 104 -5.38 15.20 -16.94
C GLY A 104 -5.29 15.81 -18.35
N GLU A 105 -5.03 15.00 -19.37
CA GLU A 105 -4.96 15.44 -20.76
C GLU A 105 -6.37 15.53 -21.37
N ILE A 106 -7.05 16.66 -21.16
CA ILE A 106 -8.34 16.97 -21.76
C ILE A 106 -8.12 17.97 -22.89
N ASP A 107 -8.26 17.54 -24.14
CA ASP A 107 -8.28 18.43 -25.30
C ASP A 107 -9.61 19.20 -25.37
N PHE A 108 -9.78 20.16 -24.46
CA PHE A 108 -11.01 20.92 -24.29
C PHE A 108 -11.35 21.74 -25.54
N LEU A 109 -10.35 22.40 -26.12
CA LEU A 109 -10.52 23.34 -27.22
C LEU A 109 -10.95 22.62 -28.50
N GLY A 110 -10.23 21.57 -28.90
CA GLY A 110 -10.50 20.86 -30.15
C GLY A 110 -11.74 19.97 -30.09
N THR A 111 -12.00 19.33 -28.93
CA THR A 111 -13.08 18.34 -28.81
C THR A 111 -14.42 18.94 -28.38
N TYR A 112 -14.43 20.00 -27.56
CA TYR A 112 -15.67 20.49 -26.96
C TYR A 112 -16.05 21.92 -27.38
N VAL A 113 -15.06 22.81 -27.57
CA VAL A 113 -15.31 24.23 -27.87
C VAL A 113 -15.44 24.48 -29.37
N GLN A 114 -14.55 23.91 -30.18
CA GLN A 114 -14.50 24.14 -31.62
C GLN A 114 -15.80 23.70 -32.36
N PRO A 115 -16.45 22.58 -32.01
CA PRO A 115 -17.79 22.22 -32.49
C PRO A 115 -18.92 23.23 -32.19
N LEU A 116 -18.73 24.14 -31.23
CA LEU A 116 -19.74 25.13 -30.83
C LEU A 116 -19.72 26.40 -31.70
N PHE A 117 -18.60 26.66 -32.39
CA PHE A 117 -18.38 27.85 -33.22
C PHE A 117 -18.12 27.46 -34.69
N PRO A 118 -19.15 26.98 -35.42
CA PRO A 118 -19.00 26.55 -36.82
C PRO A 118 -18.52 27.66 -37.78
N GLU A 119 -18.74 28.94 -37.41
CA GLU A 119 -18.33 30.13 -38.19
C GLU A 119 -16.82 30.27 -38.42
N THR A 120 -15.98 29.55 -37.67
CA THR A 120 -14.51 29.60 -37.82
C THR A 120 -13.96 28.49 -38.73
N TYR A 121 -14.79 27.53 -39.14
CA TYR A 121 -14.35 26.46 -40.03
C TYR A 121 -14.23 26.96 -41.47
N SER A 122 -13.07 26.73 -42.08
CA SER A 122 -12.91 26.90 -43.53
C SER A 122 -13.85 25.93 -44.26
N GLU A 123 -14.47 26.40 -45.35
CA GLU A 123 -15.52 25.75 -46.20
C GLU A 123 -15.14 24.37 -46.82
N ARG A 124 -14.17 23.64 -46.27
CA ARG A 124 -13.58 22.44 -46.87
C ARG A 124 -14.13 21.13 -46.29
N GLU A 125 -14.80 21.13 -45.14
CA GLU A 125 -15.46 19.93 -44.57
C GLU A 125 -16.97 20.01 -44.71
N LYS A 126 -17.57 18.91 -45.20
CA LYS A 126 -18.92 18.88 -45.78
C LYS A 126 -20.05 18.83 -44.75
N ASP A 127 -19.73 18.52 -43.49
CA ASP A 127 -20.65 18.51 -42.35
C ASP A 127 -19.89 18.99 -41.11
N PRO A 128 -20.19 20.17 -40.53
CA PRO A 128 -19.54 20.60 -39.31
C PRO A 128 -19.92 19.65 -38.16
N PRO A 129 -18.97 19.23 -37.30
CA PRO A 129 -19.29 18.38 -36.16
C PRO A 129 -20.15 19.21 -35.19
N ILE A 130 -21.46 18.93 -35.15
CA ILE A 130 -22.39 19.59 -34.22
C ILE A 130 -22.64 18.63 -33.07
N ILE A 131 -22.37 19.08 -31.84
CA ILE A 131 -22.71 18.32 -30.63
C ILE A 131 -24.23 18.39 -30.44
N PRO A 132 -24.97 17.27 -30.52
CA PRO A 132 -26.44 17.30 -30.51
C PRO A 132 -27.05 17.72 -29.16
N LEU A 133 -26.30 17.53 -28.06
CA LEU A 133 -26.75 17.80 -26.68
C LEU A 133 -25.69 18.58 -25.88
N PRO A 134 -25.44 19.87 -26.19
CA PRO A 134 -24.32 20.62 -25.61
C PRO A 134 -24.41 20.72 -24.08
N PHE A 135 -25.59 21.02 -23.53
CA PHE A 135 -25.78 21.13 -22.07
C PHE A 135 -25.44 19.84 -21.33
N THR A 136 -25.92 18.69 -21.82
CA THR A 136 -25.64 17.38 -21.22
C THR A 136 -24.15 17.04 -21.34
N THR A 137 -23.53 17.34 -22.49
CA THR A 137 -22.09 17.12 -22.70
C THR A 137 -21.25 17.91 -21.71
N TYR A 138 -21.49 19.21 -21.56
CA TYR A 138 -20.76 20.05 -20.61
C TYR A 138 -21.01 19.66 -19.15
N PHE A 139 -22.23 19.24 -18.81
CA PHE A 139 -22.54 18.75 -17.47
C PHE A 139 -21.77 17.47 -17.13
N ILE A 140 -21.80 16.47 -18.02
CA ILE A 140 -21.08 15.20 -17.84
C ILE A 140 -19.56 15.44 -17.86
N LEU A 141 -19.07 16.36 -18.70
CA LEU A 141 -17.67 16.78 -18.73
C LEU A 141 -17.24 17.42 -17.41
N GLY A 142 -18.05 18.33 -16.84
CA GLY A 142 -17.78 18.94 -15.54
C GLY A 142 -17.73 17.91 -14.42
N LEU A 143 -18.68 16.96 -14.40
CA LEU A 143 -18.68 15.84 -13.45
C LEU A 143 -17.44 14.97 -13.63
N PHE A 144 -17.07 14.67 -14.87
CA PHE A 144 -15.86 13.90 -15.19
C PHE A 144 -14.60 14.60 -14.68
N MET A 145 -14.43 15.91 -14.91
CA MET A 145 -13.26 16.67 -14.44
C MET A 145 -13.08 16.59 -12.92
N VAL A 146 -14.17 16.64 -12.16
CA VAL A 146 -14.12 16.52 -10.69
C VAL A 146 -13.83 15.09 -10.26
N LEU A 147 -14.55 14.10 -10.79
CA LEU A 147 -14.45 12.72 -10.31
C LEU A 147 -13.17 12.00 -10.75
N MET A 148 -12.69 12.25 -11.97
CA MET A 148 -11.59 11.49 -12.58
C MET A 148 -10.23 12.19 -12.40
N PRO A 149 -9.87 13.27 -13.11
CA PRO A 149 -8.58 13.93 -12.90
C PRO A 149 -8.35 14.47 -11.49
N ILE A 150 -9.37 14.95 -10.79
CA ILE A 150 -9.18 15.56 -9.46
C ILE A 150 -9.28 14.50 -8.36
N LEU A 151 -10.45 13.87 -8.18
CA LEU A 151 -10.63 12.94 -7.07
C LEU A 151 -9.85 11.64 -7.24
N LEU A 152 -9.95 10.98 -8.41
CA LEU A 152 -9.30 9.70 -8.61
C LEU A 152 -7.78 9.83 -8.61
N MET A 153 -7.19 10.85 -9.27
CA MET A 153 -5.73 11.01 -9.24
C MET A 153 -5.20 11.37 -7.86
N ASN A 154 -5.88 12.25 -7.12
CA ASN A 154 -5.47 12.56 -5.75
C ASN A 154 -5.61 11.34 -4.84
N LEU A 155 -6.58 10.47 -5.08
CA LEU A 155 -6.71 9.20 -4.35
C LEU A 155 -5.59 8.22 -4.72
N LEU A 156 -5.25 8.06 -6.00
CA LEU A 156 -4.15 7.18 -6.43
C LEU A 156 -2.81 7.64 -5.83
N ILE A 157 -2.55 8.95 -5.86
CA ILE A 157 -1.36 9.55 -5.25
C ILE A 157 -1.43 9.40 -3.72
N GLY A 158 -2.59 9.67 -3.12
CA GLY A 158 -2.79 9.57 -1.67
C GLY A 158 -2.61 8.16 -1.12
N LEU A 159 -3.06 7.13 -1.85
CA LEU A 159 -2.83 5.73 -1.50
C LEU A 159 -1.35 5.35 -1.69
N ALA A 160 -0.74 5.76 -2.81
CA ALA A 160 0.68 5.49 -3.05
C ALA A 160 1.58 6.12 -1.98
N VAL A 161 1.30 7.37 -1.58
CA VAL A 161 2.06 8.09 -0.54
C VAL A 161 1.71 7.60 0.86
N GLY A 162 0.46 7.22 1.13
CA GLY A 162 0.06 6.66 2.43
C GLY A 162 0.69 5.30 2.70
N ASP A 163 0.82 4.47 1.67
CA ASP A 163 1.37 3.12 1.79
C ASP A 163 2.91 3.06 1.64
N ILE A 164 3.57 4.14 1.22
CA ILE A 164 4.99 4.13 0.81
C ILE A 164 5.93 3.63 1.90
N GLU A 165 5.68 4.00 3.17
CA GLU A 165 6.51 3.59 4.30
C GLU A 165 6.38 2.09 4.55
N SER A 166 5.15 1.57 4.58
CA SER A 166 4.92 0.12 4.75
C SER A 166 5.47 -0.70 3.57
N VAL A 167 5.36 -0.19 2.34
CA VAL A 167 5.91 -0.80 1.13
C VAL A 167 7.44 -0.79 1.19
N ARG A 168 8.06 0.28 1.69
CA ARG A 168 9.52 0.36 1.86
C ARG A 168 10.04 -0.73 2.79
N ARG A 169 9.45 -0.89 3.98
CA ARG A 169 9.88 -1.91 4.96
C ARG A 169 9.69 -3.33 4.42
N ASN A 170 8.53 -3.60 3.80
CA ASN A 170 8.25 -4.87 3.15
C ASN A 170 9.24 -5.16 2.00
N ALA A 171 9.57 -4.14 1.19
CA ALA A 171 10.52 -4.26 0.10
C ALA A 171 11.94 -4.59 0.61
N GLN A 172 12.38 -3.98 1.71
CA GLN A 172 13.67 -4.29 2.35
C GLN A 172 13.74 -5.74 2.82
N LEU A 173 12.72 -6.22 3.54
CA LEU A 173 12.65 -7.61 3.99
C LEU A 173 12.61 -8.59 2.80
N LYS A 174 11.79 -8.30 1.78
CA LYS A 174 11.67 -9.13 0.58
C LYS A 174 12.96 -9.17 -0.23
N ARG A 175 13.70 -8.07 -0.29
CA ARG A 175 15.04 -7.99 -0.90
C ARG A 175 16.02 -8.90 -0.16
N LEU A 176 16.12 -8.77 1.18
CA LEU A 176 17.01 -9.60 1.99
C LEU A 176 16.65 -11.09 1.87
N ALA A 177 15.36 -11.43 1.91
CA ALA A 177 14.91 -12.81 1.70
C ALA A 177 15.30 -13.34 0.31
N MET A 178 15.16 -12.53 -0.74
CA MET A 178 15.58 -12.89 -2.10
C MET A 178 17.09 -13.16 -2.17
N GLN A 179 17.90 -12.35 -1.50
CA GLN A 179 19.35 -12.52 -1.43
C GLN A 179 19.73 -13.82 -0.71
N VAL A 180 19.11 -14.12 0.44
CA VAL A 180 19.32 -15.38 1.16
C VAL A 180 18.95 -16.57 0.28
N VAL A 181 17.79 -16.56 -0.36
CA VAL A 181 17.35 -17.62 -1.29
C VAL A 181 18.33 -17.77 -2.45
N LEU A 182 18.82 -16.66 -3.02
CA LEU A 182 19.80 -16.69 -4.09
C LEU A 182 21.11 -17.35 -3.63
N HIS A 183 21.63 -16.98 -2.45
CA HIS A 183 22.83 -17.58 -1.89
C HIS A 183 22.64 -19.08 -1.63
N THR A 184 21.52 -19.50 -1.04
CA THR A 184 21.23 -20.91 -0.78
C THR A 184 21.08 -21.72 -2.07
N GLU A 185 20.38 -21.20 -3.08
CA GLU A 185 20.24 -21.87 -4.38
C GLU A 185 21.58 -21.94 -5.14
N LEU A 186 22.42 -20.90 -5.01
CA LEU A 186 23.75 -20.90 -5.60
C LEU A 186 24.65 -21.93 -4.90
N GLU A 187 24.69 -21.94 -3.58
CA GLU A 187 25.42 -22.93 -2.77
C GLU A 187 25.02 -24.36 -3.14
N ARG A 188 23.73 -24.63 -3.31
CA ARG A 188 23.22 -25.95 -3.73
C ARG A 188 23.66 -26.36 -5.14
N LYS A 189 23.89 -25.41 -6.04
CA LYS A 189 24.26 -25.66 -7.45
C LYS A 189 25.77 -25.66 -7.68
N VAL A 190 26.57 -25.09 -6.78
CA VAL A 190 28.02 -25.01 -6.90
C VAL A 190 28.68 -26.34 -6.49
N PRO A 191 29.66 -26.86 -7.26
CA PRO A 191 30.41 -28.05 -6.88
C PRO A 191 31.07 -27.93 -5.50
N THR A 192 31.03 -29.00 -4.70
CA THR A 192 31.60 -29.03 -3.33
C THR A 192 33.07 -28.63 -3.27
N VAL A 193 33.86 -28.97 -4.30
CA VAL A 193 35.29 -28.59 -4.41
C VAL A 193 35.48 -27.06 -4.47
N LEU A 194 34.59 -26.34 -5.16
CA LEU A 194 34.63 -24.87 -5.19
C LEU A 194 34.10 -24.28 -3.89
N LEU A 195 33.08 -24.91 -3.30
CA LEU A 195 32.50 -24.48 -2.04
C LEU A 195 33.54 -24.56 -0.90
N GLU A 196 34.23 -25.69 -0.75
CA GLU A 196 35.27 -25.89 0.27
C GLU A 196 36.46 -24.92 0.09
N LYS A 197 36.80 -24.57 -1.15
CA LYS A 197 37.89 -23.64 -1.44
C LYS A 197 37.52 -22.17 -1.14
N VAL A 198 36.24 -21.81 -1.28
CA VAL A 198 35.76 -20.43 -1.10
C VAL A 198 35.23 -20.19 0.31
N HIS A 199 34.71 -21.23 0.97
CA HIS A 199 34.14 -21.13 2.31
C HIS A 199 35.20 -20.70 3.34
N LYS A 200 34.88 -19.66 4.09
CA LYS A 200 35.69 -19.15 5.20
C LYS A 200 34.78 -18.91 6.40
N THR A 201 35.08 -19.53 7.53
CA THR A 201 34.25 -19.47 8.74
C THR A 201 34.47 -18.17 9.53
N GLU A 202 35.64 -17.57 9.41
CA GLU A 202 36.00 -16.33 10.12
C GLU A 202 36.51 -15.27 9.14
N LEU A 203 36.00 -14.04 9.29
CA LEU A 203 36.43 -12.86 8.54
C LEU A 203 36.97 -11.81 9.50
N ILE A 204 38.26 -11.50 9.41
CA ILE A 204 38.91 -10.45 10.21
C ILE A 204 38.82 -9.14 9.43
N VAL A 205 38.03 -8.18 9.92
CA VAL A 205 37.87 -6.85 9.34
C VAL A 205 38.78 -5.86 10.05
N TYR A 206 39.65 -5.17 9.30
CA TYR A 206 40.50 -4.10 9.82
C TYR A 206 39.89 -2.74 9.41
N PRO A 207 39.12 -2.06 10.29
CA PRO A 207 38.33 -0.89 9.92
C PRO A 207 39.16 0.32 9.43
N ASN A 208 40.43 0.40 9.82
CA ASN A 208 41.33 1.50 9.46
C ASN A 208 42.39 1.13 8.39
N GLU A 209 42.37 -0.10 7.86
CA GLU A 209 43.29 -0.51 6.77
C GLU A 209 42.55 -0.68 5.43
N ASN A 210 42.67 0.30 4.53
CA ASN A 210 42.11 0.24 3.17
C ASN A 210 43.04 -0.49 2.18
N LYS A 211 43.44 -1.73 2.48
CA LYS A 211 44.29 -2.54 1.58
C LYS A 211 43.47 -3.23 0.48
N CYS A 212 42.91 -2.47 -0.46
CA CYS A 212 42.49 -2.98 -1.77
C CYS A 212 43.46 -2.50 -2.85
N LYS A 213 44.29 -3.41 -3.39
CA LYS A 213 45.27 -3.16 -4.46
C LYS A 213 44.66 -3.19 -5.88
N MET A 214 43.39 -2.86 -6.07
CA MET A 214 42.75 -2.83 -7.39
C MET A 214 42.08 -1.47 -7.64
N GLY A 215 42.81 -0.58 -8.30
CA GLY A 215 42.62 0.88 -8.20
C GLY A 215 41.54 1.56 -9.03
N PHE A 216 40.61 0.84 -9.69
CA PHE A 216 39.48 1.50 -10.38
C PHE A 216 38.30 0.55 -10.67
N ILE A 217 38.59 -0.63 -11.24
CA ILE A 217 37.55 -1.63 -11.58
C ILE A 217 36.92 -2.21 -10.31
N ASP A 218 37.70 -2.47 -9.26
CA ASP A 218 37.16 -2.90 -7.96
C ASP A 218 36.37 -1.78 -7.27
N GLN A 219 36.71 -0.50 -7.52
CA GLN A 219 35.93 0.63 -7.01
C GLN A 219 34.61 0.79 -7.77
N LEU A 220 34.61 0.61 -9.09
CA LEU A 220 33.41 0.62 -9.92
C LEU A 220 32.51 -0.61 -9.65
N LEU A 221 33.11 -1.80 -9.51
CA LEU A 221 32.43 -3.03 -9.13
C LEU A 221 31.94 -2.97 -7.68
N ARG A 222 32.71 -2.44 -6.73
CA ARG A 222 32.19 -2.17 -5.38
C ARG A 222 31.01 -1.22 -5.43
N MET A 223 31.11 -0.15 -6.21
CA MET A 223 30.04 0.83 -6.33
C MET A 223 28.77 0.26 -7.01
N TRP A 224 28.84 -0.88 -7.71
CA TRP A 224 27.67 -1.49 -8.36
C TRP A 224 27.22 -2.82 -7.74
N LEU A 225 28.15 -3.60 -7.15
CA LEU A 225 27.94 -4.94 -6.57
C LEU A 225 28.09 -5.00 -5.05
N CYS A 226 28.70 -4.02 -4.40
CA CYS A 226 29.09 -4.11 -2.99
C CYS A 226 28.51 -2.96 -2.17
N ASN A 227 27.39 -3.25 -1.50
CA ASN A 227 26.97 -2.65 -0.24
C ASN A 227 26.99 -1.11 -0.14
N PRO A 228 25.84 -0.43 -0.37
CA PRO A 228 25.52 0.85 0.28
C PRO A 228 25.29 0.71 1.80
N PHE A 229 25.60 -0.44 2.41
CA PHE A 229 25.46 -0.72 3.84
C PHE A 229 26.37 0.12 4.77
N SER A 230 27.10 1.11 4.26
CA SER A 230 27.80 2.07 5.12
C SER A 230 26.96 3.31 5.47
N GLU A 231 25.90 3.64 4.71
CA GLU A 231 25.08 4.84 5.00
C GLU A 231 23.64 4.50 5.47
N GLU A 232 23.07 3.35 5.07
CA GLU A 232 21.76 2.88 5.56
C GLU A 232 21.77 2.39 7.03
N GLY A 233 22.93 2.41 7.70
CA GLY A 233 22.99 2.25 9.15
C GLY A 233 22.13 3.27 9.90
N LEU A 234 21.77 4.40 9.29
CA LEU A 234 20.87 5.40 9.86
C LEU A 234 19.38 5.04 9.71
N GLU A 235 18.99 4.29 8.68
CA GLU A 235 17.57 3.99 8.39
C GLU A 235 17.12 2.71 9.09
N MET A 236 18.01 1.71 9.19
CA MET A 236 17.81 0.54 10.06
C MET A 236 17.72 0.93 11.56
N VAL A 237 18.28 2.08 11.94
CA VAL A 237 18.15 2.67 13.28
C VAL A 237 16.75 3.21 13.55
N LEU A 238 16.02 3.69 12.53
CA LEU A 238 14.64 4.15 12.69
C LEU A 238 13.67 2.97 12.90
N GLU A 239 13.84 1.87 12.17
CA GLU A 239 13.08 0.63 12.40
C GLU A 239 13.40 -0.01 13.76
N ASN A 240 14.68 -0.03 14.15
CA ASN A 240 15.08 -0.48 15.49
C ASN A 240 14.42 0.34 16.60
N ASN A 241 14.14 1.63 16.41
CA ASN A 241 13.47 2.44 17.43
C ASN A 241 12.00 2.04 17.61
N GLU A 242 11.26 1.74 16.55
CA GLU A 242 9.87 1.27 16.67
C GLU A 242 9.81 -0.10 17.37
N ASP A 243 10.68 -1.02 16.96
CA ASP A 243 10.77 -2.35 17.57
C ASP A 243 11.27 -2.29 19.01
N TYR A 244 12.26 -1.45 19.31
CA TYR A 244 12.75 -1.20 20.67
C TYR A 244 11.66 -0.64 21.58
N VAL A 245 10.89 0.35 21.11
CA VAL A 245 9.77 0.90 21.86
C VAL A 245 8.73 -0.19 22.12
N SER A 246 8.41 -1.02 21.13
CA SER A 246 7.48 -2.14 21.30
C SER A 246 7.99 -3.15 22.35
N GLU A 247 9.29 -3.46 22.34
CA GLU A 247 9.91 -4.39 23.28
C GLU A 247 9.90 -3.82 24.70
N GLU A 248 10.25 -2.55 24.88
CA GLU A 248 10.17 -1.87 26.17
C GLU A 248 8.73 -1.80 26.70
N ILE A 249 7.73 -1.59 25.83
CA ILE A 249 6.31 -1.67 26.20
C ILE A 249 5.96 -3.08 26.69
N THR A 250 6.42 -4.14 26.01
CA THR A 250 6.17 -5.51 26.47
C THR A 250 6.85 -5.82 27.80
N LYS A 251 8.09 -5.36 28.01
CA LYS A 251 8.79 -5.47 29.29
C LYS A 251 8.04 -4.74 30.41
N MET A 252 7.60 -3.51 30.16
CA MET A 252 6.77 -2.75 31.11
C MET A 252 5.46 -3.47 31.43
N LYS A 253 4.77 -4.03 30.43
CA LYS A 253 3.54 -4.80 30.62
C LYS A 253 3.77 -6.03 31.52
N ASN A 254 4.88 -6.75 31.30
CA ASN A 254 5.24 -7.92 32.11
C ASN A 254 5.54 -7.51 33.56
N ARG A 255 6.33 -6.45 33.77
CA ARG A 255 6.60 -5.90 35.11
C ARG A 255 5.33 -5.45 35.83
N LEU A 256 4.42 -4.76 35.14
CA LEU A 256 3.12 -4.36 35.69
C LEU A 256 2.26 -5.57 36.11
N LYS A 257 2.31 -6.65 35.33
CA LYS A 257 1.60 -7.89 35.64
C LYS A 257 2.15 -8.56 36.91
N GLU A 258 3.47 -8.55 37.10
CA GLU A 258 4.13 -9.05 38.32
C GLU A 258 3.78 -8.19 39.54
N ILE A 259 3.84 -6.86 39.40
CA ILE A 259 3.47 -5.93 40.47
C ILE A 259 2.00 -6.13 40.87
N SER A 260 1.10 -6.28 39.89
CA SER A 260 -0.31 -6.56 40.16
C SER A 260 -0.48 -7.86 40.95
N LYS A 261 0.21 -8.93 40.57
CA LYS A 261 0.16 -10.23 41.27
C LYS A 261 0.70 -10.13 42.71
N CYS A 262 1.77 -9.37 42.90
CA CYS A 262 2.33 -9.10 44.23
C CYS A 262 1.33 -8.32 45.10
N MET A 263 0.71 -7.28 44.53
CA MET A 263 -0.30 -6.46 45.22
C MET A 263 -1.53 -7.27 45.63
N ASP A 264 -2.01 -8.18 44.78
CA ASP A 264 -3.11 -9.09 45.14
C ASP A 264 -2.73 -10.03 46.29
N SER A 265 -1.49 -10.55 46.29
CA SER A 265 -0.96 -11.41 47.35
C SER A 265 -0.83 -10.65 48.67
N GLN A 266 -0.35 -9.41 48.64
CA GLN A 266 -0.29 -8.52 49.82
C GLN A 266 -1.70 -8.18 50.33
N SER A 267 -2.66 -7.93 49.45
CA SER A 267 -4.06 -7.70 49.83
C SER A 267 -4.67 -8.91 50.53
N GLN A 268 -4.37 -10.13 50.06
CA GLN A 268 -4.79 -11.36 50.72
C GLN A 268 -4.14 -11.52 52.10
N LEU A 269 -2.82 -11.27 52.21
CA LEU A 269 -2.11 -11.31 53.48
C LEU A 269 -2.70 -10.32 54.49
N LEU A 270 -2.99 -9.09 54.07
CA LEU A 270 -3.62 -8.07 54.93
C LEU A 270 -5.01 -8.52 55.42
N LYS A 271 -5.82 -9.14 54.56
CA LYS A 271 -7.11 -9.72 54.98
C LYS A 271 -6.92 -10.82 56.03
N LEU A 272 -5.93 -11.70 55.84
CA LEU A 272 -5.61 -12.75 56.81
C LEU A 272 -5.11 -12.18 58.14
N ILE A 273 -4.30 -11.12 58.12
CA ILE A 273 -3.83 -10.43 59.33
C ILE A 273 -5.00 -9.83 60.09
N VAL A 274 -5.92 -9.10 59.42
CA VAL A 274 -7.11 -8.55 60.07
C VAL A 274 -7.97 -9.65 60.68
N GLN A 275 -8.14 -10.77 59.97
CA GLN A 275 -8.88 -11.93 60.46
C GLN A 275 -8.21 -12.59 61.69
N LYS A 276 -6.86 -12.64 61.73
CA LYS A 276 -6.08 -13.24 62.83
C LYS A 276 -5.83 -12.30 64.00
N MET A 277 -5.84 -11.00 63.78
CA MET A 277 -5.66 -10.00 64.84
C MET A 277 -6.86 -9.91 65.78
N GLU A 278 -7.96 -10.63 65.51
CA GLU A 278 -9.21 -10.58 66.29
C GLU A 278 -9.55 -9.14 66.65
N ILE A 279 -9.40 -8.21 65.70
CA ILE A 279 -9.86 -6.85 65.89
C ILE A 279 -11.36 -6.97 65.98
N LYS A 280 -11.86 -7.02 67.21
CA LYS A 280 -13.25 -6.71 67.53
C LYS A 280 -13.46 -5.29 67.01
N THR A 281 -13.92 -5.16 65.78
CA THR A 281 -14.60 -3.93 65.40
C THR A 281 -15.79 -3.87 66.34
N GLU A 282 -15.81 -2.90 67.24
CA GLU A 282 -16.95 -2.58 68.13
C GLU A 282 -18.29 -2.40 67.35
N ALA A 283 -18.25 -2.43 66.01
CA ALA A 283 -19.39 -2.45 65.12
C ALA A 283 -20.11 -3.82 65.00
N ASP A 284 -19.60 -4.92 65.58
CA ASP A 284 -20.29 -6.23 65.58
C ASP A 284 -21.03 -6.53 66.89
N GLU A 285 -21.03 -5.60 67.87
CA GLU A 285 -21.84 -5.69 69.09
C GLU A 285 -23.27 -5.11 68.91
N VAL A 286 -23.72 -4.86 67.68
CA VAL A 286 -25.07 -4.35 67.41
C VAL A 286 -25.86 -5.30 66.50
N ASP A 287 -26.78 -6.00 67.16
CA ASP A 287 -28.08 -6.52 66.69
C ASP A 287 -28.16 -8.02 66.34
N GLU A 288 -28.49 -8.82 67.36
CA GLU A 288 -29.09 -10.14 67.24
C GLU A 288 -30.44 -10.06 66.48
N GLY A 289 -30.41 -9.99 65.15
CA GLY A 289 -31.65 -9.73 64.41
C GLY A 289 -31.79 -10.30 63.01
N VAL A 290 -30.76 -10.85 62.36
CA VAL A 290 -30.90 -11.27 60.95
C VAL A 290 -30.43 -12.71 60.71
N SER A 291 -31.37 -13.55 60.26
CA SER A 291 -31.18 -14.97 59.95
C SER A 291 -30.20 -15.18 58.79
N PRO A 292 -29.33 -16.22 58.83
CA PRO A 292 -28.23 -16.43 57.87
C PRO A 292 -28.65 -16.82 56.44
N LYS A 293 -29.94 -16.67 56.06
CA LYS A 293 -30.42 -16.97 54.71
C LYS A 293 -30.28 -15.81 53.72
N ASP A 294 -30.07 -14.58 54.18
CA ASP A 294 -29.93 -13.41 53.29
C ASP A 294 -28.49 -13.08 52.87
N LEU A 295 -27.49 -13.77 53.44
CA LEU A 295 -26.06 -13.57 53.09
C LEU A 295 -25.61 -14.33 51.83
N LYS A 296 -26.48 -15.13 51.20
CA LYS A 296 -26.15 -15.91 49.99
C LYS A 296 -26.38 -15.19 48.67
N ALA A 297 -26.52 -13.87 48.67
CA ALA A 297 -26.81 -13.08 47.46
C ALA A 297 -25.78 -11.98 47.15
N VAL A 298 -24.48 -12.16 47.44
CA VAL A 298 -23.44 -11.27 46.86
C VAL A 298 -22.16 -12.03 46.50
N THR A 299 -22.30 -13.14 45.77
CA THR A 299 -21.25 -13.62 44.85
C THR A 299 -21.52 -13.08 43.45
N GLY A 300 -21.66 -11.75 43.35
CA GLY A 300 -21.76 -11.04 42.09
C GLY A 300 -20.38 -10.49 41.70
N SER A 301 -19.81 -11.07 40.65
CA SER A 301 -18.64 -10.57 39.92
C SER A 301 -18.64 -9.04 39.82
N GLY A 302 -17.66 -8.38 40.44
CA GLY A 302 -17.55 -6.93 40.45
C GLY A 302 -16.13 -6.50 40.73
N THR A 303 -15.36 -6.28 39.66
CA THR A 303 -14.03 -5.69 39.63
C THR A 303 -14.03 -4.30 40.28
N LYS A 304 -13.75 -4.24 41.59
CA LYS A 304 -13.67 -3.02 42.40
C LYS A 304 -12.36 -2.23 42.21
N TRP A 305 -11.85 -2.15 40.99
CA TRP A 305 -10.72 -1.29 40.64
C TRP A 305 -11.09 -0.39 39.46
N THR A 306 -12.01 0.55 39.67
CA THR A 306 -12.13 1.73 38.81
C THR A 306 -12.33 2.95 39.70
N SER A 307 -11.40 3.90 39.65
CA SER A 307 -11.53 5.13 40.43
C SER A 307 -12.67 5.99 39.86
N PRO A 308 -13.43 6.75 40.69
CA PRO A 308 -14.54 7.59 40.24
C PRO A 308 -14.14 8.61 39.15
N ARG A 309 -12.87 9.01 39.11
CA ARG A 309 -12.32 9.95 38.11
C ARG A 309 -12.20 9.34 36.71
N VAL A 310 -11.99 8.03 36.59
CA VAL A 310 -11.90 7.34 35.28
C VAL A 310 -13.30 7.12 34.68
N ARG A 311 -14.32 6.92 35.53
CA ARG A 311 -15.71 6.73 35.08
C ARG A 311 -16.30 7.96 34.38
N ASN A 312 -15.93 9.17 34.82
CA ASN A 312 -16.43 10.39 34.21
C ASN A 312 -15.78 10.68 32.84
N LYS A 313 -14.49 10.32 32.65
CA LYS A 313 -13.83 10.43 31.33
C LYS A 313 -14.33 9.39 30.31
N LEU A 314 -14.70 8.19 30.77
CA LEU A 314 -15.30 7.17 29.90
C LEU A 314 -16.75 7.49 29.53
N ARG A 315 -17.55 8.07 30.44
CA ARG A 315 -18.92 8.51 30.12
C ARG A 315 -18.96 9.68 29.13
N SER A 316 -18.02 10.62 29.20
CA SER A 316 -17.92 11.72 28.21
C SER A 316 -17.43 11.25 26.84
N ALA A 317 -16.63 10.18 26.79
CA ALA A 317 -16.20 9.57 25.53
C ALA A 317 -17.32 8.71 24.89
N LEU A 318 -18.12 8.01 25.70
CA LEU A 318 -19.22 7.17 25.23
C LEU A 318 -20.49 7.95 24.82
N SER A 319 -20.67 9.19 25.31
CA SER A 319 -21.79 10.04 24.88
C SER A 319 -21.63 10.63 23.48
N PHE A 320 -20.45 10.53 22.86
CA PHE A 320 -20.23 10.95 21.47
C PHE A 320 -20.53 9.85 20.43
N SER A 321 -20.72 8.60 20.86
CA SER A 321 -20.89 7.45 19.95
C SER A 321 -22.34 6.98 19.81
N LYS A 322 -23.32 7.69 20.38
CA LYS A 322 -24.72 7.22 20.39
C LYS A 322 -25.72 8.27 19.93
N ASN A 323 -25.46 8.87 18.76
CA ASN A 323 -26.50 9.48 17.93
C ASN A 323 -26.46 8.86 16.53
N ALA A 324 -26.99 7.64 16.42
CA ALA A 324 -27.49 7.11 15.16
C ALA A 324 -28.95 6.69 15.40
N PRO A 325 -29.93 7.27 14.70
CA PRO A 325 -31.34 6.92 14.88
C PRO A 325 -31.64 5.57 14.22
N PRO A 326 -32.63 4.81 14.71
CA PRO A 326 -33.07 3.60 14.03
C PRO A 326 -34.10 3.96 12.95
N ARG A 327 -33.76 3.73 11.67
CA ARG A 327 -34.61 3.10 10.65
C ARG A 327 -33.84 2.95 9.34
#